data_AF-A0A382DN29-F1
#
_entry.id   AF-A0A382DN29-F1
#
_cell.length_a   1.000
_cell.length_b   1.000
_cell.length_c   1.000
_cell.angle_alpha   90.00
_cell.angle_beta   90.00
_cell.angle_gamma   90.00
#
_symmetry.space_group_name_H-M   'P 1'
#
loop_
_entity.id
_entity.type
_entity.pdbx_description
1 polymer ?
#
loop_
_entity_poly.entity_id
_entity_poly.type
_entity_poly.pdbx_seq_one_letter_code
_entity_poly.pdbx_strand_id
1 'polypeptide(L)'
;MFYREAGQFKTSYSNDQAIFPIVQDRWFIALVLVVAYVIVPAISSEYWFQAVFIPLFIFSLAAIGLNILTGYAGQLSLGTGAFMAVGGYATYKLTTAFPELNIIIVFLMAGFVSAFVGMLFG
;
A
#
# COMPACT_ATOMS: atom_id res chain seq x y z
N MET A 1 -15.29 4.36 23.69
CA MET A 1 -13.96 5.01 23.76
C MET A 1 -13.08 4.23 24.71
N PHE A 2 -11.96 3.68 24.21
CA PHE A 2 -10.99 2.96 25.05
C PHE A 2 -10.12 3.89 25.92
N TYR A 3 -10.13 5.21 25.65
CA TYR A 3 -9.34 6.21 26.34
C TYR A 3 -10.21 7.28 27.01
N ARG A 4 -9.68 7.88 28.09
CA ARG A 4 -10.26 9.09 28.69
C ARG A 4 -9.83 10.29 27.86
N GLU A 5 -10.80 10.92 27.19
CA GLU A 5 -10.57 12.13 26.37
C GLU A 5 -10.65 13.43 27.19
N ALA A 6 -11.11 13.36 28.44
CA ALA A 6 -11.17 14.50 29.34
C ALA A 6 -9.75 15.06 29.59
N GLY A 7 -9.52 16.31 29.17
CA GLY A 7 -8.24 17.02 29.28
C GLY A 7 -7.48 17.19 27.96
N GLN A 8 -7.95 16.62 26.86
CA GLN A 8 -7.37 16.85 25.52
C GLN A 8 -8.14 17.95 24.79
N PHE A 9 -7.73 19.20 25.04
CA PHE A 9 -8.37 20.37 24.44
C PHE A 9 -7.85 20.60 23.01
N LYS A 10 -8.78 20.65 22.05
CA LYS A 10 -8.49 21.08 20.68
C LYS A 10 -8.63 22.60 20.61
N THR A 11 -7.50 23.31 20.50
CA THR A 11 -7.47 24.78 20.54
C THR A 11 -7.51 25.43 19.15
N SER A 12 -7.40 24.65 18.07
CA SER A 12 -7.45 25.13 16.69
C SER A 12 -8.24 24.19 15.78
N TYR A 13 -8.85 24.74 14.72
CA TYR A 13 -9.55 23.94 13.70
C TYR A 13 -8.62 22.92 13.01
N SER A 14 -7.34 23.25 12.83
CA SER A 14 -6.35 22.33 12.26
C SER A 14 -6.14 21.08 13.13
N ASN A 15 -6.21 21.22 14.45
CA ASN A 15 -6.10 20.10 15.38
C ASN A 15 -7.37 19.24 15.42
N ASP A 16 -8.51 19.80 15.00
CA ASP A 16 -9.77 19.07 14.86
C ASP A 16 -9.84 18.25 13.57
N GLN A 17 -9.21 18.74 12.50
CA GLN A 17 -9.06 18.03 11.22
C GLN A 17 -7.91 17.01 11.18
N ALA A 18 -7.18 16.82 12.28
CA ALA A 18 -6.08 15.87 12.33
C ALA A 18 -6.59 14.43 12.17
N ILE A 19 -5.88 13.61 11.37
CA ILE A 19 -6.18 12.19 11.16
C ILE A 19 -6.22 11.41 12.48
N PHE A 20 -5.33 11.77 13.42
CA PHE A 20 -5.28 11.20 14.77
C PHE A 20 -5.35 12.33 15.81
N PRO A 21 -6.57 12.73 16.23
CA PRO A 21 -6.74 13.84 17.18
C PRO A 21 -6.31 13.47 18.61
N ILE A 22 -6.34 12.17 18.94
CA ILE A 22 -5.98 11.64 20.26
C ILE A 22 -4.48 11.32 20.30
N VAL A 23 -3.78 11.82 21.31
CA VAL A 23 -2.31 11.63 21.44
C VAL A 23 -1.95 10.15 21.64
N GLN A 24 -2.78 9.40 22.37
CA GLN A 24 -2.61 7.97 22.61
C GLN A 24 -2.69 7.18 21.30
N ASP A 25 -3.61 7.54 20.40
CA ASP A 25 -3.73 6.89 19.08
C ASP A 25 -2.48 7.16 18.24
N ARG A 26 -1.90 8.36 18.31
CA ARG A 26 -0.64 8.69 17.62
C ARG A 26 0.50 7.80 18.11
N TRP A 27 0.64 7.61 19.42
CA TRP A 27 1.65 6.72 19.99
C TRP A 27 1.39 5.26 19.66
N PHE A 28 0.13 4.83 19.66
CA PHE A 28 -0.25 3.48 19.27
C PHE A 28 0.10 3.21 17.80
N ILE A 29 -0.25 4.11 16.89
CA ILE A 29 0.11 3.99 15.47
C ILE A 29 1.63 4.02 15.27
N ALA A 30 2.34 4.90 15.98
CA ALA A 30 3.80 4.92 15.94
C ALA A 30 4.40 3.58 16.40
N LEU A 31 3.87 3.00 17.49
CA LEU A 31 4.28 1.68 17.97
C LEU A 31 4.01 0.59 16.93
N VAL A 32 2.81 0.58 16.34
CA VAL A 32 2.43 -0.38 15.27
C VAL A 32 3.40 -0.28 14.09
N LEU A 33 3.74 0.94 13.65
CA LEU A 33 4.70 1.14 12.55
C LEU A 33 6.10 0.65 12.91
N VAL A 34 6.58 0.92 14.12
CA VAL A 34 7.88 0.42 14.60
C VAL A 34 7.89 -1.11 14.65
N VAL A 35 6.82 -1.73 15.16
CA VAL A 35 6.70 -3.19 15.19
C VAL A 35 6.72 -3.74 13.75
N ALA A 36 5.92 -3.18 12.85
CA ALA A 36 5.79 -3.67 11.47
C ALA A 36 7.05 -3.50 10.62
N TYR A 37 7.78 -2.39 10.75
CA TYR A 37 8.94 -2.09 9.90
C TYR A 37 10.30 -2.40 10.53
N VAL A 38 10.39 -2.54 11.86
CA VAL A 38 11.66 -2.81 12.55
C VAL A 38 11.66 -4.19 13.17
N ILE A 39 10.69 -4.48 14.03
CA ILE A 39 10.69 -5.73 14.81
C ILE A 39 10.38 -6.92 13.91
N VAL A 40 9.31 -6.85 13.12
CA VAL A 40 8.89 -7.94 12.22
C VAL A 40 10.02 -8.32 11.26
N PRO A 41 10.69 -7.39 10.54
CA PRO A 41 11.80 -7.76 9.67
C PRO A 41 13.02 -8.30 10.40
N ALA A 42 13.32 -7.81 11.60
CA ALA A 42 14.47 -8.26 12.39
C ALA A 42 14.34 -9.71 12.88
N ILE A 43 13.11 -10.20 13.10
CA ILE A 43 12.85 -11.57 13.61
C ILE A 43 12.37 -12.54 12.53
N SER A 44 11.95 -12.03 11.36
CA SER A 44 11.37 -12.86 10.31
C SER A 44 12.43 -13.60 9.50
N SER A 45 12.19 -14.88 9.22
CA SER A 45 13.02 -15.65 8.30
C SER A 45 12.62 -15.40 6.84
N GLU A 46 13.52 -15.76 5.93
CA GLU A 46 13.25 -15.65 4.49
C GLU A 46 12.02 -16.46 4.05
N TYR A 47 11.75 -17.60 4.71
CA TYR A 47 10.54 -18.37 4.49
C TYR A 47 9.28 -17.55 4.78
N TRP A 48 9.23 -16.84 5.90
CA TRP A 48 8.08 -16.00 6.25
C TRP A 48 7.87 -14.87 5.24
N PHE A 49 8.95 -14.27 4.74
CA PHE A 49 8.86 -13.26 3.70
C PHE A 49 8.28 -13.81 2.40
N GLN A 50 8.83 -14.90 1.89
CA GLN A 50 8.42 -15.47 0.60
C GLN A 50 7.03 -16.12 0.67
N ALA A 51 6.72 -16.84 1.75
CA ALA A 51 5.48 -17.59 1.87
C ALA A 51 4.29 -16.75 2.35
N VAL A 52 4.53 -15.70 3.15
CA VAL A 52 3.45 -14.97 3.83
C VAL A 52 3.47 -13.49 3.51
N PHE A 53 4.53 -12.76 3.88
CA PHE A 53 4.51 -11.30 3.81
C PHE A 53 4.41 -10.77 2.38
N ILE A 54 5.24 -11.27 1.46
CA ILE A 54 5.22 -10.81 0.06
C ILE A 54 3.86 -11.09 -0.59
N PRO A 55 3.30 -12.33 -0.56
CA PRO A 55 1.96 -12.58 -1.08
C PRO A 55 0.88 -11.72 -0.40
N LEU A 56 0.94 -11.56 0.92
CA LEU A 56 -0.02 -10.74 1.66
C LEU A 56 -0.01 -9.29 1.18
N PHE A 57 1.16 -8.69 0.98
CA PHE A 57 1.26 -7.31 0.49
C PHE A 57 0.77 -7.17 -0.96
N ILE A 58 1.11 -8.13 -1.83
CA ILE A 58 0.63 -8.16 -3.22
C ILE A 58 -0.90 -8.22 -3.25
N PHE A 59 -1.50 -9.16 -2.52
CA PHE A 59 -2.96 -9.30 -2.49
C PHE A 59 -3.65 -8.14 -1.77
N SER A 60 -3.01 -7.53 -0.78
CA SER A 60 -3.54 -6.33 -0.11
C SER A 60 -3.58 -5.15 -1.08
N LEU A 61 -2.53 -4.93 -1.89
CA LEU A 61 -2.52 -3.92 -2.94
C LEU A 61 -3.60 -4.19 -3.99
N ALA A 62 -3.76 -5.45 -4.42
CA ALA A 62 -4.82 -5.84 -5.36
C ALA A 62 -6.22 -5.58 -4.78
N ALA A 63 -6.44 -5.90 -3.50
CA ALA A 63 -7.70 -5.67 -2.81
C ALA A 63 -8.02 -4.18 -2.65
N ILE A 64 -7.02 -3.35 -2.32
CA ILE A 64 -7.20 -1.89 -2.23
C ILE A 64 -7.55 -1.32 -3.61
N GLY A 65 -6.81 -1.71 -4.66
CA GLY A 65 -7.10 -1.27 -6.03
C GLY A 65 -8.51 -1.67 -6.48
N LEU A 66 -8.93 -2.90 -6.16
CA LEU A 66 -10.29 -3.36 -6.44
C LEU A 66 -11.33 -2.56 -5.65
N ASN A 67 -11.11 -2.28 -4.37
CA ASN A 67 -12.02 -1.46 -3.54
C ASN A 67 -12.16 -0.02 -4.06
N ILE A 68 -11.10 0.56 -4.62
CA ILE A 68 -11.18 1.86 -5.28
C ILE A 68 -12.12 1.78 -6.48
N LEU A 69 -11.97 0.76 -7.32
CA LEU A 69 -12.77 0.64 -8.53
C LEU A 69 -14.24 0.27 -8.25
N THR A 70 -14.48 -0.77 -7.46
CA THR A 70 -15.84 -1.26 -7.18
C THR A 70 -16.54 -0.43 -6.12
N GLY A 71 -15.82 0.03 -5.09
CA GLY A 71 -16.38 0.76 -3.97
C GLY A 71 -16.58 2.24 -4.26
N TYR A 72 -15.55 2.93 -4.77
CA TYR A 72 -15.63 4.38 -5.00
C TYR A 72 -16.14 4.73 -6.40
N ALA A 73 -15.69 4.02 -7.45
CA ALA A 73 -16.12 4.30 -8.82
C ALA A 73 -17.36 3.50 -9.26
N GLY A 74 -17.73 2.44 -8.53
CA GLY A 74 -18.89 1.59 -8.85
C GLY A 74 -18.69 0.68 -10.07
N GLN A 75 -17.45 0.43 -10.49
CA GLN A 75 -17.13 -0.37 -11.67
C GLN A 75 -16.66 -1.78 -11.27
N LEU A 76 -17.25 -2.80 -11.89
CA LEU A 76 -16.83 -4.19 -11.68
C LEU A 76 -15.52 -4.46 -12.46
N SER A 77 -14.44 -4.77 -11.75
CA SER A 77 -13.17 -5.18 -12.38
C SER A 77 -13.07 -6.70 -12.49
N LEU A 78 -13.30 -7.24 -13.69
CA LEU A 78 -13.02 -8.65 -13.99
C LEU A 78 -11.53 -8.90 -14.30
N GLY A 79 -10.77 -7.83 -14.58
CA GLY A 79 -9.39 -7.89 -15.08
C GLY A 79 -8.29 -7.58 -14.06
N THR A 80 -8.60 -7.31 -12.77
CA THR A 80 -7.60 -6.83 -11.79
C THR A 80 -6.35 -7.71 -11.70
N GLY A 81 -6.51 -9.03 -11.73
CA GLY A 81 -5.37 -9.96 -11.71
C GLY A 81 -4.52 -9.89 -12.99
N ALA A 82 -5.15 -9.68 -14.14
CA ALA A 82 -4.44 -9.51 -15.41
C ALA A 82 -3.63 -8.21 -15.43
N PHE A 83 -4.21 -7.09 -14.98
CA PHE A 83 -3.49 -5.81 -14.91
C PHE A 83 -2.34 -5.82 -13.89
N MET A 84 -2.52 -6.54 -12.77
CA MET A 84 -1.45 -6.80 -11.81
C MET A 84 -0.30 -7.60 -12.45
N ALA A 85 -0.61 -8.64 -13.23
CA ALA A 85 0.38 -9.43 -13.94
C ALA A 85 1.15 -8.62 -15.00
N VAL A 86 0.46 -7.75 -15.75
CA VAL A 86 1.08 -6.84 -16.72
C VAL A 86 2.09 -5.91 -16.03
N GLY A 87 1.72 -5.28 -14.91
CA GLY A 87 2.62 -4.40 -14.16
C GLY A 87 3.83 -5.16 -13.60
N GLY A 88 3.62 -6.37 -13.06
CA GLY A 88 4.69 -7.23 -12.55
C GLY A 88 5.67 -7.64 -13.66
N TYR A 89 5.16 -8.05 -14.82
CA TYR A 89 6.00 -8.43 -15.96
C TYR A 89 6.76 -7.23 -16.55
N ALA A 90 6.11 -6.06 -16.64
CA ALA A 90 6.75 -4.83 -17.08
C ALA A 90 7.90 -4.44 -16.15
N THR A 91 7.69 -4.54 -14.83
CA THR A 91 8.74 -4.32 -13.82
C THR A 91 9.92 -5.27 -14.04
N TYR A 92 9.65 -6.58 -14.18
CA TYR A 92 10.69 -7.58 -14.43
C TYR A 92 11.51 -7.26 -15.70
N LYS A 93 10.83 -6.91 -16.80
CA LYS A 93 11.50 -6.57 -18.07
C LYS A 93 12.33 -5.29 -17.97
N LEU A 94 11.83 -4.26 -17.31
CA LEU A 94 12.56 -3.00 -17.16
C LEU A 94 13.79 -3.16 -16.27
N THR A 95 13.67 -3.89 -15.15
CA THR A 95 14.81 -4.14 -14.26
C THR A 95 15.87 -5.02 -14.91
N THR A 96 15.49 -6.00 -15.73
CA THR A 96 16.46 -6.85 -16.45
C THR A 96 17.08 -6.18 -17.66
N ALA A 97 16.35 -5.30 -18.36
CA ALA A 97 16.88 -4.56 -19.52
C ALA A 97 17.75 -3.36 -19.10
N PHE A 98 17.42 -2.70 -17.98
CA PHE A 98 18.14 -1.53 -17.48
C PHE A 98 18.50 -1.70 -16.00
N PRO A 99 19.55 -2.48 -15.67
CA PRO A 99 19.90 -2.76 -14.27
C PRO A 99 20.30 -1.54 -13.45
N GLU A 100 20.80 -0.48 -14.08
CA GLU A 100 21.23 0.75 -13.39
C GLU A 100 20.08 1.75 -13.15
N LEU A 101 18.88 1.44 -13.65
CA LEU A 101 17.74 2.33 -13.51
C LEU A 101 17.20 2.29 -12.08
N ASN A 102 16.88 3.45 -11.52
CA ASN A 102 16.34 3.53 -10.17
C ASN A 102 15.00 2.78 -10.08
N ILE A 103 14.88 1.88 -9.10
CA ILE A 103 13.71 1.02 -8.92
C ILE A 103 12.39 1.78 -8.78
N ILE A 104 12.42 3.01 -8.23
CA ILE A 104 11.23 3.86 -8.14
C ILE A 104 10.75 4.26 -9.55
N ILE A 105 11.69 4.60 -10.43
CA ILE A 105 11.36 4.96 -11.82
C ILE A 105 10.84 3.72 -12.56
N VAL A 106 11.42 2.54 -12.30
CA VAL A 106 10.91 1.27 -12.86
C VAL A 106 9.45 1.06 -12.46
N PHE A 107 9.11 1.21 -11.18
CA PHE A 107 7.74 1.02 -10.71
C PHE A 107 6.76 2.02 -11.32
N LEU A 108 7.15 3.29 -11.46
CA LEU A 108 6.32 4.29 -12.13
C LEU A 108 6.08 3.93 -13.60
N MET A 109 7.14 3.57 -14.33
CA MET A 109 7.06 3.15 -15.73
C MET A 109 6.18 1.90 -15.89
N ALA A 110 6.36 0.89 -15.04
CA ALA A 110 5.53 -0.31 -15.05
C ALA A 110 4.06 -0.01 -14.72
N GLY A 111 3.81 0.94 -13.80
CA GLY A 111 2.48 1.46 -13.51
C GLY A 111 1.84 2.11 -14.73
N PHE A 112 2.58 2.94 -15.48
CA PHE A 112 2.09 3.52 -16.74
C PHE A 112 1.80 2.47 -17.80
N VAL A 113 2.63 1.43 -17.92
CA VAL A 113 2.37 0.30 -18.82
C VAL A 113 1.06 -0.41 -18.44
N SER A 114 0.86 -0.72 -17.16
CA SER A 114 -0.38 -1.35 -16.67
C SER A 114 -1.59 -0.44 -16.92
N ALA A 115 -1.49 0.86 -16.66
CA ALA A 115 -2.56 1.83 -16.91
C ALA A 115 -2.90 1.97 -18.40
N PHE A 116 -1.88 1.98 -19.27
CA PHE A 116 -2.08 2.02 -20.73
C PHE A 116 -2.80 0.77 -21.23
N VAL A 117 -2.40 -0.41 -20.75
CA VAL A 117 -3.10 -1.66 -21.07
C VAL A 117 -4.52 -1.64 -20.52
N GLY A 118 -4.73 -1.15 -19.30
CA GLY A 118 -6.06 -0.93 -18.72
C GLY A 118 -6.94 -0.07 -19.61
N MET A 119 -6.43 1.07 -20.10
CA MET A 119 -7.16 1.94 -21.01
C MET A 119 -7.59 1.24 -22.31
N LEU A 120 -6.78 0.33 -22.84
CA LEU A 120 -7.09 -0.39 -24.08
C LEU A 120 -8.16 -1.46 -23.90
N PHE A 121 -8.20 -2.13 -22.75
CA PHE A 121 -9.05 -3.31 -22.53
C PHE A 121 -10.26 -3.07 -21.61
N GLY A 122 -10.30 -1.96 -20.88
CA GLY A 122 -11.38 -1.62 -19.93
C GLY A 122 -11.02 -1.96 -18.50
#